data_AF-A0A0K8UEG5-F1
#
_entry.id   AF-A0A0K8UEG5-F1
#
_cell.length_a   1.000
_cell.length_b   1.000
_cell.length_c   1.000
_cell.angle_alpha   90.00
_cell.angle_beta   90.00
_cell.angle_gamma   90.00
#
_symmetry.space_group_name_H-M   'P 1'
#
loop_
_entity.id
_entity.type
_entity.pdbx_description
1 polymer ?
#
loop_
_entity_poly.entity_id
_entity_poly.type
_entity_poly.pdbx_seq_one_letter_code
_entity_poly.pdbx_strand_id
1 'polypeptide(L)'
;DLIYVYQQDRHIETAEDVINRFGAIYEASIVCNDPSTCLQNRPSVFYSPNSLWLPVKESPIIPSKKPVLKLISTTVLNSTNTRRYNYTLTGPDHMAIFIEPKTPAKIVNWSFDEAMLTTGRKNFAITFSYGVDNKAFEFFIDLEHTTNNGTLGNLEIGIAGNWINQKFQRAQIYEEFLKSFPDYVASVSWISSYESWLF
;
A
#
# COMPACT_ATOMS: atom_id res chain seq x y z
N ASP A 1 8.42 13.43 -2.95
CA ASP A 1 8.33 12.16 -2.20
C ASP A 1 8.32 12.44 -0.72
N LEU A 2 8.24 11.40 0.12
CA LEU A 2 8.16 11.56 1.56
C LEU A 2 9.03 10.49 2.25
N ILE A 3 9.63 10.84 3.39
CA ILE A 3 10.16 9.87 4.35
C ILE A 3 9.10 9.68 5.44
N TYR A 4 8.70 8.42 5.64
CA TYR A 4 7.87 8.04 6.77
C TYR A 4 8.77 7.61 7.92
N VAL A 5 8.57 8.21 9.09
CA VAL A 5 9.33 7.89 10.30
C VAL A 5 8.38 7.32 11.34
N TYR A 6 8.63 6.06 11.70
CA TYR A 6 7.95 5.38 12.79
C TYR A 6 8.96 5.08 13.89
N GLN A 7 8.75 5.69 15.05
CA GLN A 7 9.63 5.55 16.20
C GLN A 7 9.08 4.46 17.12
N GLN A 8 9.93 3.50 17.50
CA GLN A 8 9.64 2.47 18.50
C GLN A 8 10.40 2.69 19.81
N ASP A 9 10.69 3.95 20.16
CA ASP A 9 11.26 4.26 21.46
C ASP A 9 10.17 4.28 22.54
N ARG A 10 10.45 3.64 23.68
CA ARG A 10 9.57 3.60 24.86
C ARG A 10 9.86 4.74 25.84
N HIS A 11 10.94 5.51 25.64
CA HIS A 11 11.37 6.56 26.55
C HIS A 11 11.74 7.87 25.79
N ILE A 12 10.72 8.65 25.42
CA ILE A 12 10.75 10.12 25.22
C ILE A 12 11.41 10.66 23.92
N GLU A 13 10.78 11.73 23.41
CA GLU A 13 11.02 12.81 22.41
C GLU A 13 12.42 13.04 21.75
N THR A 14 13.28 12.04 21.64
CA THR A 14 14.70 12.27 21.23
C THR A 14 14.93 12.50 19.74
N ALA A 15 13.92 12.29 18.89
CA ALA A 15 14.08 12.43 17.45
C ALA A 15 13.52 13.74 16.89
N GLU A 16 12.73 14.52 17.65
CA GLU A 16 12.16 15.77 17.14
C GLU A 16 13.23 16.80 16.74
N ASP A 17 14.27 16.98 17.57
CA ASP A 17 15.38 17.90 17.29
C ASP A 17 16.15 17.55 16.00
N VAL A 18 16.34 16.25 15.76
CA VAL A 18 17.01 15.73 14.56
C VAL A 18 16.12 15.91 13.33
N ILE A 19 14.82 15.69 13.49
CA ILE A 19 13.83 15.71 12.41
C ILE A 19 13.46 17.14 12.00
N ASN A 20 13.41 18.09 12.92
CA ASN A 20 13.16 19.52 12.67
C ASN A 20 14.15 20.13 11.65
N ARG A 21 15.33 19.52 11.50
CA ARG A 21 16.35 19.92 10.53
C ARG A 21 15.96 19.68 9.06
N PHE A 22 15.00 18.79 8.80
CA PHE A 22 14.59 18.37 7.44
C PHE A 22 13.39 19.15 6.87
N GLY A 23 12.89 20.16 7.58
CA GLY A 23 11.81 21.05 7.11
C GLY A 23 10.46 20.74 7.77
N ALA A 24 9.36 21.08 7.08
CA ALA A 24 8.01 20.96 7.62
C ALA A 24 7.66 19.51 7.98
N ILE A 25 7.45 19.23 9.26
CA ILE A 25 6.99 17.94 9.76
C ILE A 25 5.46 17.96 9.75
N TYR A 26 4.86 16.90 9.22
CA TYR A 26 3.44 16.69 9.40
C TYR A 26 3.23 15.41 10.20
N GLU A 27 2.45 15.51 11.28
CA GLU A 27 1.93 14.31 11.92
C GLU A 27 1.11 13.54 10.90
N ALA A 28 1.23 12.20 10.91
CA ALA A 28 0.43 11.36 10.03
C ALA A 28 -1.07 11.62 10.22
N SER A 29 -1.51 11.90 11.45
CA SER A 29 -2.88 12.30 11.80
C SER A 29 -3.38 13.53 11.02
N ILE A 30 -2.53 14.54 10.78
CA ILE A 30 -2.88 15.82 10.17
C ILE A 30 -2.93 15.71 8.63
N VAL A 31 -2.04 14.92 8.05
CA VAL A 31 -2.04 14.63 6.60
C VAL A 31 -3.23 13.74 6.24
N CYS A 32 -3.67 12.90 7.18
CA CYS A 32 -4.70 11.90 7.02
C CYS A 32 -6.14 12.38 7.27
N ASN A 33 -6.64 13.30 6.46
CA ASN A 33 -8.05 13.72 6.54
C ASN A 33 -9.02 12.84 5.73
N ASP A 34 -8.52 11.97 4.85
CA ASP A 34 -9.31 11.03 4.04
C ASP A 34 -8.95 9.58 4.39
N PRO A 35 -9.93 8.72 4.76
CA PRO A 35 -9.68 7.32 5.07
C PRO A 35 -8.98 6.54 3.96
N SER A 36 -9.19 6.90 2.69
CA SER A 36 -8.66 6.16 1.54
C SER A 36 -7.15 6.31 1.40
N THR A 37 -6.62 7.54 1.46
CA THR A 37 -5.17 7.85 1.42
C THR A 37 -4.40 7.29 2.61
N CYS A 38 -5.08 7.06 3.74
CA CYS A 38 -4.47 6.53 4.96
C CYS A 38 -4.56 5.01 5.09
N LEU A 39 -5.25 4.35 4.16
CA LEU A 39 -5.16 2.91 3.97
C LEU A 39 -3.95 2.55 3.10
N GLN A 40 -3.59 3.40 2.13
CA GLN A 40 -2.50 3.19 1.15
C GLN A 40 -1.11 3.00 1.79
N ASN A 41 -0.88 3.65 2.94
CA ASN A 41 0.40 3.66 3.65
C ASN A 41 0.41 2.80 4.92
N ARG A 42 -0.47 1.79 5.00
CA ARG A 42 -0.39 0.79 6.06
C ARG A 42 0.32 -0.47 5.54
N PRO A 43 1.67 -0.57 5.61
CA PRO A 43 2.19 -1.84 6.10
C PRO A 43 1.52 -2.00 7.47
N SER A 44 0.58 -2.93 7.58
CA SER A 44 -0.38 -3.08 8.68
C SER A 44 0.23 -3.22 10.08
N VAL A 45 1.57 -3.15 10.20
CA VAL A 45 2.33 -3.42 11.41
C VAL A 45 2.98 -2.16 12.02
N PHE A 46 3.14 -1.05 11.28
CA PHE A 46 4.00 0.08 11.75
C PHE A 46 3.35 1.46 11.75
N TYR A 47 2.02 1.56 11.63
CA TYR A 47 1.34 2.84 11.81
C TYR A 47 1.08 3.16 13.29
N SER A 48 1.55 4.33 13.75
CA SER A 48 1.12 4.97 15.00
C SER A 48 0.66 6.40 14.72
N PRO A 49 -0.33 6.95 15.46
CA PRO A 49 -0.70 8.37 15.39
C PRO A 49 0.50 9.33 15.51
N ASN A 50 1.54 8.93 16.26
CA ASN A 50 2.75 9.72 16.49
C ASN A 50 3.81 9.54 15.39
N SER A 51 3.45 8.90 14.28
CA SER A 51 4.38 8.76 13.14
C SER A 51 4.48 10.07 12.37
N LEU A 52 5.65 10.31 11.78
CA LEU A 52 5.98 11.57 11.15
C LEU A 52 6.16 11.41 9.64
N TRP A 53 5.66 12.38 8.88
CA TRP A 53 5.93 12.52 7.46
C TRP A 53 6.87 13.70 7.21
N LEU A 54 7.97 13.41 6.52
CA LEU A 54 8.95 14.40 6.12
C LEU A 54 8.92 14.56 4.61
N PRO A 55 8.44 15.70 4.08
CA PRO A 55 8.46 15.96 2.66
C PRO A 55 9.90 16.14 2.19
N VAL A 56 10.28 15.37 1.18
CA VAL A 56 11.60 15.45 0.57
C VAL A 56 11.49 15.78 -0.90
N LYS A 57 12.44 16.62 -1.36
CA LYS A 57 12.53 17.03 -2.76
C LYS A 57 13.17 15.97 -3.66
N GLU A 58 13.98 15.09 -3.07
CA GLU A 58 14.65 14.00 -3.78
C GLU A 58 13.82 12.72 -3.71
N SER A 59 13.62 12.08 -4.85
CA SER A 59 12.88 10.82 -4.94
C SER A 59 13.71 9.62 -4.47
N PRO A 60 13.09 8.60 -3.86
CA PRO A 60 13.80 7.37 -3.52
C PRO A 60 14.26 6.63 -4.78
N ILE A 61 15.40 5.96 -4.68
CA ILE A 61 15.94 5.12 -5.75
C ILE A 61 15.27 3.75 -5.66
N ILE A 62 14.26 3.50 -6.51
CA ILE A 62 13.52 2.23 -6.48
C ILE A 62 14.43 1.06 -6.94
N PRO A 63 14.60 -0.01 -6.15
CA PRO A 63 15.60 -1.05 -6.44
C PRO A 63 15.27 -1.95 -7.63
N SER A 64 13.98 -2.13 -7.91
CA SER A 64 13.49 -2.96 -9.01
C SER A 64 12.20 -2.37 -9.60
N LYS A 65 11.56 -3.11 -10.50
CA LYS A 65 10.25 -2.69 -11.05
C LYS A 65 9.23 -2.54 -9.92
N LYS A 66 8.44 -1.46 -10.02
CA LYS A 66 7.27 -1.21 -9.17
C LYS A 66 6.22 -2.31 -9.34
N PRO A 67 5.26 -2.44 -8.41
CA PRO A 67 4.14 -3.37 -8.59
C PRO A 67 3.40 -3.09 -9.89
N VAL A 68 3.07 -4.15 -10.63
CA VAL A 68 2.28 -4.07 -11.86
C VAL A 68 1.10 -5.00 -11.72
N LEU A 69 -0.09 -4.40 -11.58
CA LEU A 69 -1.37 -5.06 -11.64
C LEU A 69 -1.88 -5.03 -13.08
N LYS A 70 -2.23 -6.20 -13.65
CA LYS A 70 -2.82 -6.30 -14.98
C LYS A 70 -4.15 -7.04 -14.92
N LEU A 71 -5.18 -6.46 -15.52
CA LEU A 71 -6.42 -7.17 -15.85
C LEU A 71 -6.17 -8.05 -17.07
N ILE A 72 -6.26 -9.37 -16.88
CA ILE A 72 -6.00 -10.37 -17.93
C ILE A 72 -7.25 -10.64 -18.74
N SER A 73 -8.41 -10.75 -18.08
CA SER A 73 -9.68 -11.00 -18.75
C SER A 73 -10.85 -10.60 -17.88
N THR A 74 -11.96 -10.26 -18.53
CA THR A 74 -13.26 -10.06 -17.89
C THR A 74 -14.25 -11.05 -18.46
N THR A 75 -15.02 -11.72 -17.60
CA THR A 75 -16.03 -12.71 -18.03
C THR A 75 -17.35 -12.46 -17.30
N VAL A 76 -18.46 -12.47 -18.04
CA VAL A 76 -19.80 -12.40 -17.44
C VAL A 76 -20.17 -13.80 -16.96
N LEU A 77 -20.48 -13.95 -15.66
CA LEU A 77 -20.74 -15.27 -15.06
C LEU A 77 -22.21 -15.70 -15.17
N ASN A 78 -23.16 -14.81 -14.85
CA ASN A 78 -24.60 -15.11 -14.76
C ASN A 78 -25.47 -14.01 -15.40
N SER A 79 -26.78 -14.24 -15.56
CA SER A 79 -27.77 -13.20 -15.94
C SER A 79 -27.95 -12.11 -14.87
N THR A 80 -27.41 -12.32 -13.67
CA THR A 80 -27.41 -11.42 -12.51
C THR A 80 -26.16 -10.56 -12.49
N ASN A 81 -25.97 -9.66 -13.46
CA ASN A 81 -25.01 -8.53 -13.43
C ASN A 81 -23.63 -8.78 -12.78
N THR A 82 -23.09 -9.99 -12.86
CA THR A 82 -21.87 -10.40 -12.15
C THR A 82 -20.77 -10.60 -13.15
N ARG A 83 -19.63 -9.95 -12.91
CA ARG A 83 -18.44 -10.04 -13.76
C ARG A 83 -17.28 -10.56 -12.94
N ARG A 84 -16.60 -11.57 -13.48
CA ARG A 84 -15.29 -12.01 -13.00
C ARG A 84 -14.21 -11.18 -13.66
N TYR A 85 -13.33 -10.63 -12.84
CA TYR A 85 -12.11 -9.96 -13.26
C TYR A 85 -10.93 -10.83 -12.85
N ASN A 86 -10.13 -11.29 -13.82
CA ASN A 86 -8.92 -12.06 -13.57
C ASN A 86 -7.71 -11.14 -13.65
N TYR A 87 -6.86 -11.17 -12.64
CA TYR A 87 -5.70 -10.31 -12.50
C TYR A 87 -4.41 -11.10 -12.38
N THR A 88 -3.32 -10.52 -12.87
CA THR A 88 -1.95 -10.91 -12.52
C THR A 88 -1.28 -9.74 -11.82
N LEU A 89 -0.60 -10.01 -10.71
CA LEU A 89 0.19 -9.05 -9.96
C LEU A 89 1.66 -9.48 -9.93
N THR A 90 2.55 -8.59 -10.35
CA THR A 90 4.01 -8.75 -10.21
C THR A 90 4.58 -7.58 -9.44
N GLY A 91 5.68 -7.74 -8.72
CA GLY A 91 6.22 -6.65 -7.90
C GLY A 91 7.36 -7.08 -6.98
N PRO A 92 7.65 -6.27 -5.94
CA PRO A 92 8.70 -6.54 -4.97
C PRO A 92 8.33 -7.66 -4.00
N ASP A 93 9.24 -7.94 -3.05
CA ASP A 93 9.14 -9.09 -2.15
C ASP A 93 7.98 -8.98 -1.16
N HIS A 94 7.54 -7.78 -0.79
CA HIS A 94 6.38 -7.57 0.06
C HIS A 94 5.40 -6.62 -0.60
N MET A 95 4.12 -7.01 -0.67
CA MET A 95 3.05 -6.19 -1.23
C MET A 95 1.82 -6.20 -0.33
N ALA A 96 1.05 -5.13 -0.38
CA ALA A 96 -0.30 -5.09 0.16
C ALA A 96 -1.29 -4.73 -0.95
N ILE A 97 -2.37 -5.51 -1.06
CA ILE A 97 -3.44 -5.33 -2.02
C ILE A 97 -4.63 -4.74 -1.28
N PHE A 98 -5.03 -3.54 -1.67
CA PHE A 98 -6.21 -2.83 -1.18
C PHE A 98 -7.30 -2.94 -2.22
N ILE A 99 -8.47 -3.44 -1.82
CA ILE A 99 -9.59 -3.68 -2.73
C ILE A 99 -10.78 -2.91 -2.20
N GLU A 100 -11.31 -2.01 -3.03
CA GLU A 100 -12.50 -1.22 -2.73
C GLU A 100 -13.50 -1.28 -3.90
N PRO A 101 -14.61 -2.02 -3.76
CA PRO A 101 -15.72 -1.91 -4.69
C PRO A 101 -16.37 -0.52 -4.54
N LYS A 102 -16.47 0.23 -5.64
CA LYS A 102 -17.14 1.52 -5.66
C LYS A 102 -18.66 1.31 -5.77
N THR A 103 -19.42 2.18 -5.12
CA THR A 103 -20.88 2.05 -5.06
C THR A 103 -21.48 2.34 -6.44
N PRO A 104 -22.36 1.48 -7.00
CA PRO A 104 -23.10 0.43 -6.30
C PRO A 104 -22.70 -0.98 -6.77
N ALA A 105 -21.58 -1.48 -6.24
CA ALA A 105 -21.07 -2.83 -6.51
C ALA A 105 -20.69 -3.58 -5.22
N LYS A 106 -20.73 -4.91 -5.28
CA LYS A 106 -20.40 -5.80 -4.16
C LYS A 106 -19.51 -6.94 -4.64
N ILE A 107 -18.48 -7.26 -3.86
CA ILE A 107 -17.69 -8.48 -4.07
C ILE A 107 -18.49 -9.66 -3.55
N VAL A 108 -18.76 -10.62 -4.42
CA VAL A 108 -19.56 -11.82 -4.10
C VAL A 108 -18.73 -13.09 -4.04
N ASN A 109 -17.58 -13.12 -4.70
CA ASN A 109 -16.63 -14.21 -4.68
C ASN A 109 -15.23 -13.71 -5.13
N TRP A 110 -14.16 -14.44 -4.84
CA TRP A 110 -12.79 -14.08 -5.20
C TRP A 110 -11.81 -15.25 -4.92
N SER A 111 -10.52 -15.06 -5.20
CA SER A 111 -9.48 -16.05 -4.86
C SER A 111 -8.98 -16.01 -3.41
N PHE A 112 -9.39 -15.02 -2.61
CA PHE A 112 -8.96 -14.87 -1.22
C PHE A 112 -9.92 -15.61 -0.26
N ASP A 113 -9.64 -15.56 1.04
CA ASP A 113 -10.48 -16.21 2.05
C ASP A 113 -11.91 -15.66 2.03
N GLU A 114 -12.88 -16.52 1.74
CA GLU A 114 -14.30 -16.19 1.69
C GLU A 114 -14.84 -15.69 3.04
N ALA A 115 -14.24 -16.09 4.15
CA ALA A 115 -14.66 -15.65 5.49
C ALA A 115 -14.60 -14.12 5.62
N MET A 116 -13.64 -13.47 4.94
CA MET A 116 -13.52 -12.01 4.93
C MET A 116 -14.74 -11.32 4.30
N LEU A 117 -15.41 -11.93 3.33
CA LEU A 117 -16.62 -11.36 2.69
C LEU A 117 -17.83 -11.35 3.62
N THR A 118 -17.86 -12.22 4.63
CA THR A 118 -18.97 -12.32 5.60
C THR A 118 -18.90 -11.25 6.69
N THR A 119 -17.78 -10.53 6.81
CA THR A 119 -17.53 -9.54 7.87
C THR A 119 -18.32 -8.24 7.72
N GLY A 120 -19.07 -8.06 6.62
CA GLY A 120 -19.79 -6.82 6.32
C GLY A 120 -18.87 -5.62 5.97
N ARG A 121 -17.55 -5.84 5.88
CA ARG A 121 -16.58 -4.84 5.46
C ARG A 121 -16.76 -4.52 3.97
N LYS A 122 -16.48 -3.26 3.63
CA LYS A 122 -16.49 -2.78 2.24
C LYS A 122 -15.09 -2.65 1.64
N ASN A 123 -14.07 -2.50 2.49
CA ASN A 123 -12.69 -2.34 2.06
C ASN A 123 -11.87 -3.51 2.58
N PHE A 124 -11.04 -4.09 1.72
CA PHE A 124 -10.22 -5.24 2.03
C PHE A 124 -8.75 -4.90 1.86
N ALA A 125 -7.93 -5.39 2.80
CA ALA A 125 -6.48 -5.27 2.74
C ALA A 125 -5.88 -6.66 2.89
N ILE A 126 -5.10 -7.08 1.91
CA ILE A 126 -4.46 -8.39 1.85
C ILE A 126 -2.96 -8.15 1.82
N THR A 127 -2.23 -8.76 2.74
CA THR A 127 -0.76 -8.73 2.73
C THR A 127 -0.25 -9.97 2.02
N PHE A 128 0.68 -9.77 1.09
CA PHE A 128 1.26 -10.82 0.27
C PHE A 128 2.78 -10.65 0.24
N SER A 129 3.53 -11.75 0.25
CA SER A 129 4.98 -11.69 0.17
C SER A 129 5.52 -12.85 -0.66
N TYR A 130 6.49 -12.56 -1.51
CA TYR A 130 7.25 -13.57 -2.22
C TYR A 130 8.32 -14.16 -1.32
N GLY A 131 8.48 -15.48 -1.39
CA GLY A 131 9.62 -16.18 -0.83
C GLY A 131 10.69 -16.38 -1.90
N VAL A 132 11.09 -17.64 -2.11
CA VAL A 132 12.03 -18.01 -3.17
C VAL A 132 11.40 -17.92 -4.57
N ASP A 133 10.11 -18.26 -4.69
CA ASP A 133 9.35 -18.15 -5.94
C ASP A 133 8.70 -16.76 -6.05
N ASN A 134 8.96 -16.07 -7.16
CA ASN A 134 8.46 -14.74 -7.48
C ASN A 134 7.57 -14.69 -8.74
N LYS A 135 6.98 -15.83 -9.12
CA LYS A 135 5.98 -15.90 -10.20
C LYS A 135 4.84 -14.92 -9.95
N ALA A 136 4.26 -14.43 -11.03
CA ALA A 136 3.11 -13.53 -10.96
C ALA A 136 2.00 -14.13 -10.08
N PHE A 137 1.51 -13.34 -9.14
CA PHE A 137 0.38 -13.70 -8.30
C PHE A 137 -0.91 -13.54 -9.09
N GLU A 138 -1.62 -14.64 -9.31
CA GLU A 138 -2.88 -14.67 -10.06
C GLU A 138 -4.06 -14.72 -9.09
N PHE A 139 -5.04 -13.85 -9.28
CA PHE A 139 -6.26 -13.85 -8.48
C PHE A 139 -7.44 -13.33 -9.30
N PHE A 140 -8.64 -13.67 -8.88
CA PHE A 140 -9.88 -13.17 -9.45
C PHE A 140 -10.76 -12.49 -8.41
N ILE A 141 -11.61 -11.59 -8.88
CA ILE A 141 -12.67 -10.94 -8.10
C ILE A 141 -13.96 -11.02 -8.91
N ASP A 142 -15.01 -11.58 -8.31
CA ASP A 142 -16.36 -11.56 -8.84
C ASP A 142 -17.10 -10.38 -8.22
N LEU A 143 -17.44 -9.43 -9.08
CA LEU A 143 -18.11 -8.20 -8.72
C LEU A 143 -19.55 -8.24 -9.24
N GLU A 144 -20.50 -8.14 -8.33
CA GLU A 144 -21.92 -7.97 -8.63
C GLU A 144 -22.23 -6.48 -8.72
N HIS A 145 -22.72 -6.03 -9.88
CA HIS A 145 -23.19 -4.66 -10.08
C HIS A 145 -24.66 -4.57 -9.70
N THR A 146 -25.02 -3.67 -8.78
CA THR A 146 -26.42 -3.51 -8.37
C THR A 146 -27.20 -2.56 -9.29
N THR A 147 -26.57 -1.98 -10.31
CA THR A 147 -27.24 -1.20 -11.37
C THR A 147 -26.79 -1.67 -12.76
N ASN A 148 -27.70 -1.68 -13.73
CA ASN A 148 -27.45 -2.11 -15.12
C ASN A 148 -26.58 -1.11 -15.92
N ASN A 149 -26.12 0.00 -15.32
CA ASN A 149 -25.41 1.08 -16.01
C ASN A 149 -23.90 0.85 -15.91
N GLY A 150 -23.38 -0.03 -16.74
CA GLY A 150 -21.99 -0.49 -16.75
C GLY A 150 -20.93 0.49 -17.29
N THR A 151 -20.99 1.77 -16.93
CA THR A 151 -20.13 2.83 -17.50
C THR A 151 -19.16 3.51 -16.53
N LEU A 152 -19.26 3.29 -15.22
CA LEU A 152 -18.31 3.83 -14.24
C LEU A 152 -17.41 2.72 -13.70
N GLY A 153 -16.14 3.03 -13.44
CA GLY A 153 -15.23 2.10 -12.78
C GLY A 153 -15.78 1.72 -11.41
N ASN A 154 -16.02 0.44 -11.19
CA ASN A 154 -16.73 -0.08 -10.03
C ASN A 154 -15.81 -0.82 -9.06
N LEU A 155 -14.52 -0.90 -9.36
CA LEU A 155 -13.53 -1.54 -8.51
C LEU A 155 -12.23 -0.75 -8.53
N GLU A 156 -11.86 -0.19 -7.38
CA GLU A 156 -10.52 0.36 -7.17
C GLU A 156 -9.64 -0.70 -6.50
N ILE A 157 -8.47 -0.92 -7.08
CA ILE A 157 -7.43 -1.77 -6.49
C ILE A 157 -6.18 -0.94 -6.32
N GLY A 158 -5.72 -0.81 -5.08
CA GLY A 158 -4.45 -0.22 -4.70
C GLY A 158 -3.41 -1.29 -4.41
N ILE A 159 -2.17 -1.08 -4.83
CA ILE A 159 -1.05 -1.95 -4.50
C ILE A 159 0.04 -1.12 -3.86
N ALA A 160 0.34 -1.40 -2.59
CA ALA A 160 1.58 -0.97 -1.97
C ALA A 160 2.65 -2.05 -2.20
N GLY A 161 3.84 -1.65 -2.62
CA GLY A 161 5.03 -2.50 -2.72
C GLY A 161 6.10 -2.01 -1.77
N ASN A 162 6.70 -2.92 -1.01
CA ASN A 162 7.82 -2.65 -0.11
C ASN A 162 9.02 -3.49 -0.55
N TRP A 163 10.21 -2.88 -0.56
CA TRP A 163 11.48 -3.51 -0.85
C TRP A 163 12.23 -3.75 0.45
N ILE A 164 12.05 -4.92 1.06
CA ILE A 164 12.56 -5.21 2.41
C ILE A 164 13.91 -5.94 2.35
N ASN A 165 14.03 -6.98 1.51
CA ASN A 165 15.23 -7.82 1.47
C ASN A 165 16.23 -7.44 0.37
N GLN A 166 15.88 -6.53 -0.54
CA GLN A 166 16.82 -6.12 -1.59
C GLN A 166 17.91 -5.20 -1.03
N LYS A 167 19.13 -5.31 -1.56
CA LYS A 167 20.13 -4.26 -1.41
C LYS A 167 19.71 -3.07 -2.28
N PHE A 168 19.63 -1.89 -1.70
CA PHE A 168 19.25 -0.68 -2.41
C PHE A 168 20.22 0.45 -2.16
N GLN A 169 20.39 1.29 -3.19
CA GLN A 169 21.03 2.58 -3.03
C GLN A 169 20.01 3.54 -2.44
N ARG A 170 20.48 4.41 -1.54
CA ARG A 170 19.65 5.43 -0.92
C ARG A 170 19.88 6.76 -1.61
N ALA A 171 18.80 7.55 -1.69
CA ALA A 171 18.86 8.95 -2.06
C ALA A 171 19.80 9.71 -1.09
N GLN A 172 20.49 10.74 -1.57
CA GLN A 172 21.47 11.47 -0.76
C GLN A 172 20.82 12.07 0.49
N ILE A 173 19.62 12.68 0.34
CA ILE A 173 18.87 13.25 1.46
C ILE A 173 18.57 12.23 2.55
N TYR A 174 18.37 10.97 2.16
CA TYR A 174 18.06 9.90 3.10
C TYR A 174 19.30 9.44 3.87
N GLU A 175 20.46 9.39 3.21
CA GLU A 175 21.74 9.12 3.88
C GLU A 175 22.10 10.23 4.88
N GLU A 176 21.85 11.49 4.53
CA GLU A 176 22.03 12.62 5.44
C GLU A 176 21.08 12.55 6.64
N PHE A 177 19.82 12.15 6.40
CA PHE A 177 18.84 11.88 7.46
C PHE A 177 19.32 10.79 8.41
N LEU A 178 19.77 9.65 7.90
CA LEU A 178 20.26 8.57 8.76
C LEU A 178 21.51 8.96 9.57
N LYS A 179 22.44 9.72 8.98
CA LYS A 179 23.64 10.22 9.67
C LYS A 179 23.36 11.28 10.74
N SER A 180 22.15 11.85 10.74
CA SER A 180 21.77 12.84 11.73
C SER A 180 21.34 12.21 13.07
N PHE A 181 21.06 10.90 13.09
CA PHE A 181 20.77 10.17 14.32
C PHE A 181 22.04 9.87 15.13
N PRO A 182 21.94 9.81 16.47
CA PRO A 182 23.03 9.34 17.32
C PRO A 182 23.46 7.89 17.01
N ASP A 183 24.73 7.58 17.27
CA ASP A 183 25.33 6.26 16.97
C ASP A 183 24.65 5.06 17.68
N TYR A 184 23.89 5.31 18.75
CA TYR A 184 23.15 4.26 19.46
C TYR A 184 21.82 3.89 18.80
N VAL A 185 21.38 4.64 17.79
CA VAL A 185 20.09 4.40 17.10
C VAL A 185 20.26 3.27 16.09
N ALA A 186 19.51 2.18 16.28
CA ALA A 186 19.34 1.16 15.26
C ALA A 186 18.28 1.60 14.25
N SER A 187 18.68 1.86 13.00
CA SER A 187 17.74 2.21 11.93
C SER A 187 17.46 1.01 11.02
N VAL A 188 16.17 0.76 10.77
CA VAL A 188 15.69 -0.16 9.73
C VAL A 188 14.89 0.66 8.74
N SER A 189 15.15 0.43 7.45
CA SER A 189 14.54 1.23 6.39
C SER A 189 14.14 0.40 5.21
N TRP A 190 12.96 0.70 4.69
CA TRP A 190 12.39 0.06 3.52
C TRP A 190 11.97 1.14 2.53
N ILE A 191 12.12 0.84 1.25
CA ILE A 191 11.53 1.65 0.20
C ILE A 191 10.10 1.17 0.00
N SER A 192 9.18 2.10 -0.22
CA SER A 192 7.79 1.81 -0.52
C SER A 192 7.29 2.60 -1.71
N SER A 193 6.34 2.03 -2.45
CA SER A 193 5.61 2.69 -3.52
C SER A 193 4.14 2.27 -3.45
N TYR A 194 3.25 3.17 -3.82
CA TYR A 194 1.82 2.87 -3.96
C TYR A 194 1.35 3.24 -5.36
N GLU A 195 0.60 2.34 -5.99
CA GLU A 195 -0.07 2.55 -7.27
C GLU A 195 -1.53 2.09 -7.14
N SER A 196 -2.48 2.80 -7.75
CA SER A 196 -3.88 2.37 -7.79
C SER A 196 -4.44 2.37 -9.20
N TRP A 197 -5.41 1.48 -9.41
CA TRP A 197 -6.12 1.30 -10.67
C TRP A 197 -7.62 1.31 -10.40
N LEU A 198 -8.36 2.00 -11.26
CA LEU A 198 -9.82 1.99 -11.28
C LEU A 198 -10.28 1.19 -12.50
N PHE A 199 -11.04 0.11 -12.27
CA PHE A 199 -11.54 -0.82 -13.29
C PHE A 199 -13.07 -0.76 -13.41
#